data_AF-A0A3S4I220-F1
#
_entry.id   AF-A0A3S4I220-F1
#
_cell.length_a   1.000
_cell.length_b   1.000
_cell.length_c   1.000
_cell.angle_alpha   90.00
_cell.angle_beta   90.00
_cell.angle_gamma   90.00
#
_symmetry.space_group_name_H-M   'P 1'
#
loop_
_entity.id
_entity.type
_entity.pdbx_description
1 polymer ?
#
loop_
_entity_poly.entity_id
_entity_poly.type
_entity_poly.pdbx_seq_one_letter_code
_entity_poly.pdbx_strand_id
1 'polypeptide(L)'
;MKSAVKKEKGKVDLFGERYRARAHQLSPRLRAVVRYINDNREVVLEHTAMEIATATQTSDATVVRAIQALGFAGLRELKQTMERWFGTSVTSAEKMRSTVTALSSDVNFQY
;
A
#
# COMPACT_ATOMS: atom_id res chain seq x y z
N MET A 1 19.16 -21.25 -1.59
CA MET A 1 18.84 -20.44 -0.39
C MET A 1 17.68 -19.51 -0.71
N LYS A 2 16.58 -19.53 0.05
CA LYS A 2 15.53 -18.50 -0.01
C LYS A 2 15.47 -17.84 1.37
N SER A 3 15.99 -16.63 1.46
CA SER A 3 16.18 -15.89 2.71
C SER A 3 14.86 -15.77 3.47
N ALA A 4 14.87 -16.30 4.68
CA ALA A 4 13.79 -16.19 5.64
C ALA A 4 13.54 -14.71 5.92
N VAL A 5 12.33 -14.26 5.56
CA VAL A 5 11.78 -12.98 6.04
C VAL A 5 11.68 -13.11 7.55
N LYS A 6 12.64 -12.53 8.27
CA LYS A 6 12.58 -12.38 9.73
C LYS A 6 11.27 -11.63 10.05
N LYS A 7 10.27 -12.38 10.52
CA LYS A 7 9.07 -11.84 11.13
C LYS A 7 9.49 -11.15 12.43
N GLU A 8 9.68 -9.83 12.40
CA GLU A 8 9.57 -9.02 13.60
C GLU A 8 8.14 -9.18 14.13
N LYS A 9 8.01 -10.03 15.16
CA LYS A 9 6.75 -10.28 15.86
C LYS A 9 6.27 -8.98 16.49
N GLY A 10 5.24 -8.36 15.90
CA GLY A 10 4.51 -7.23 16.50
C GLY A 10 4.08 -6.12 15.53
N LYS A 11 4.69 -6.01 14.34
CA LYS A 11 4.39 -4.94 13.38
C LYS A 11 3.63 -5.51 12.18
N VAL A 12 2.33 -5.25 12.08
CA VAL A 12 1.52 -5.67 10.92
C VAL A 12 1.80 -4.72 9.76
N ASP A 13 2.57 -5.18 8.79
CA ASP A 13 2.75 -4.50 7.50
C ASP A 13 1.48 -4.68 6.65
N LEU A 14 0.50 -3.78 6.83
CA LEU A 14 -0.79 -3.85 6.14
C LEU A 14 -0.64 -3.85 4.61
N PHE A 15 0.31 -3.09 4.09
CA PHE A 15 0.61 -3.10 2.65
C PHE A 15 1.17 -4.46 2.22
N GLY A 16 2.14 -5.02 2.94
CA GLY A 16 2.71 -6.33 2.64
C GLY A 16 1.69 -7.47 2.72
N GLU A 17 0.75 -7.42 3.68
CA GLU A 17 -0.34 -8.38 3.77
C GLU A 17 -1.27 -8.30 2.55
N ARG A 18 -1.75 -7.10 2.22
CA ARG A 18 -2.60 -6.86 1.04
C ARG A 18 -1.88 -7.23 -0.27
N TYR A 19 -0.59 -6.91 -0.36
CA TYR A 19 0.26 -7.28 -1.49
C TYR A 19 0.32 -8.81 -1.63
N ARG A 20 0.64 -9.56 -0.59
CA ARG A 20 0.69 -11.04 -0.67
C ARG A 20 -0.67 -11.65 -1.00
N ALA A 21 -1.75 -11.09 -0.45
CA ALA A 21 -3.11 -11.59 -0.71
C ALA A 21 -3.59 -11.32 -2.15
N ARG A 22 -3.28 -10.13 -2.70
CA ARG A 22 -3.88 -9.66 -3.96
C ARG A 22 -2.92 -9.63 -5.15
N ALA A 23 -1.60 -9.58 -4.97
CA ALA A 23 -0.64 -9.46 -6.07
C ALA A 23 -0.76 -10.59 -7.09
N HIS A 24 -1.12 -11.80 -6.65
CA HIS A 24 -1.34 -12.95 -7.52
C HIS A 24 -2.57 -12.79 -8.43
N GLN A 25 -3.56 -11.99 -8.02
CA GLN A 25 -4.78 -11.71 -8.78
C GLN A 25 -4.65 -10.49 -9.70
N LEU A 26 -3.59 -9.69 -9.52
CA LEU A 26 -3.34 -8.52 -10.37
C LEU A 26 -2.76 -8.90 -11.73
N SER A 27 -3.18 -8.17 -12.77
CA SER A 27 -2.57 -8.21 -14.10
C SER A 27 -1.07 -7.90 -14.04
N PRO A 28 -0.25 -8.40 -14.98
CA PRO A 28 1.21 -8.23 -14.95
C PRO A 28 1.66 -6.77 -14.81
N ARG A 29 0.95 -5.84 -15.48
CA ARG A 29 1.25 -4.41 -15.45
C ARG A 29 1.02 -3.79 -14.08
N LEU A 30 -0.09 -4.11 -13.42
CA LEU A 30 -0.39 -3.66 -12.06
C LEU A 30 0.55 -4.31 -11.04
N ARG A 31 0.88 -5.59 -11.25
CA ARG A 31 1.85 -6.33 -10.44
C ARG A 31 3.23 -5.69 -10.47
N ALA A 32 3.68 -5.20 -11.63
CA ALA A 32 4.95 -4.49 -11.75
C ALA A 32 4.97 -3.21 -10.90
N VAL A 33 3.89 -2.42 -10.93
CA VAL A 33 3.76 -1.21 -10.10
C VAL A 33 3.78 -1.55 -8.62
N VAL A 34 2.96 -2.49 -8.16
CA VAL A 34 2.90 -2.82 -6.73
C VAL A 34 4.18 -3.49 -6.24
N ARG A 35 4.89 -4.22 -7.12
CA ARG A 35 6.21 -4.78 -6.84
C ARG A 35 7.24 -3.66 -6.67
N TYR A 36 7.26 -2.66 -7.57
CA TYR A 36 8.14 -1.50 -7.46
C TYR A 36 7.92 -0.77 -6.14
N ILE A 37 6.65 -0.54 -5.76
CA ILE A 37 6.28 0.08 -4.48
C ILE A 37 6.76 -0.77 -3.30
N ASN A 38 6.59 -2.10 -3.37
CA ASN A 38 7.04 -3.00 -2.31
C ASN A 38 8.56 -3.04 -2.14
N ASP A 39 9.29 -2.88 -3.23
CA ASP A 39 10.76 -2.90 -3.30
C ASP A 39 11.36 -1.56 -2.87
N ASN A 40 10.70 -0.44 -3.21
CA ASN A 40 11.18 0.93 -3.03
C ASN A 40 10.28 1.71 -2.05
N ARG A 41 9.96 1.10 -0.90
CA ARG A 41 8.95 1.62 0.04
C ARG A 41 9.29 2.99 0.61
N GLU A 42 10.53 3.19 1.02
CA GLU A 42 11.00 4.46 1.60
C GLU A 42 10.97 5.57 0.55
N VAL A 43 11.48 5.28 -0.64
CA VAL A 43 11.50 6.20 -1.79
C VAL A 43 10.09 6.61 -2.21
N VAL A 44 9.14 5.66 -2.25
CA VAL A 44 7.75 5.92 -2.64
C VAL A 44 7.03 6.88 -1.69
N LEU A 45 7.43 6.97 -0.42
CA LEU A 45 6.87 7.96 0.51
C LEU A 45 7.15 9.40 0.05
N GLU A 46 8.31 9.62 -0.57
CA GLU A 46 8.74 10.93 -1.06
C GLU A 46 8.24 11.20 -2.49
N HIS A 47 8.01 10.14 -3.29
CA HIS A 47 7.63 10.27 -4.70
C HIS A 47 6.13 10.49 -4.94
N THR A 48 5.80 11.29 -5.94
CA THR A 48 4.43 11.50 -6.46
C THR A 48 3.95 10.31 -7.31
N ALA A 49 2.66 10.27 -7.61
CA ALA A 49 2.09 9.23 -8.48
C ALA A 49 2.73 9.24 -9.87
N MET A 50 3.08 10.42 -10.38
CA MET A 50 3.74 10.60 -11.66
C MET A 50 5.17 10.06 -11.65
N GLU A 51 5.95 10.32 -10.60
CA GLU A 51 7.32 9.81 -10.50
C GLU A 51 7.35 8.29 -10.37
N ILE A 52 6.40 7.71 -9.61
CA ILE A 52 6.22 6.26 -9.54
C ILE A 52 5.85 5.72 -10.93
N ALA A 53 4.95 6.40 -11.63
CA ALA A 53 4.51 6.00 -12.96
C ALA A 53 5.67 6.00 -13.97
N THR A 54 6.52 7.03 -13.93
CA THR A 54 7.75 7.12 -14.73
C THR A 54 8.70 5.97 -14.40
N ALA A 55 8.93 5.69 -13.12
CA ALA A 55 9.81 4.60 -12.69
C ALA A 55 9.30 3.21 -13.11
N THR A 56 7.98 3.03 -13.19
CA THR A 56 7.36 1.77 -13.60
C THR A 56 7.00 1.72 -15.09
N GLN A 57 7.34 2.75 -15.87
CA GLN A 57 6.95 2.90 -17.29
C GLN A 57 5.44 2.74 -17.53
N THR A 58 4.64 3.35 -16.65
CA THR A 58 3.18 3.37 -16.72
C THR A 58 2.63 4.80 -16.63
N SER A 59 1.32 4.96 -16.69
CA SER A 59 0.64 6.24 -16.44
C SER A 59 0.25 6.41 -14.97
N ASP A 60 0.07 7.64 -14.50
CA ASP A 60 -0.38 7.96 -13.14
C ASP A 60 -1.69 7.23 -12.78
N ALA A 61 -2.63 7.16 -13.73
CA ALA A 61 -3.90 6.45 -13.57
C ALA A 61 -3.70 4.95 -13.33
N THR A 62 -2.66 4.35 -13.93
CA THR A 62 -2.30 2.94 -13.69
C THR A 62 -1.74 2.76 -12.30
N VAL A 63 -0.96 3.72 -11.79
CA VAL A 63 -0.44 3.70 -10.42
C VAL A 63 -1.58 3.76 -9.41
N VAL A 64 -2.50 4.72 -9.57
CA VAL A 64 -3.68 4.83 -8.71
C VAL A 64 -4.52 3.55 -8.77
N ARG A 65 -4.77 3.00 -9.96
CA ARG A 65 -5.52 1.74 -10.13
C ARG A 65 -4.83 0.55 -9.47
N ALA A 66 -3.51 0.47 -9.51
CA ALA A 66 -2.75 -0.60 -8.86
C ALA A 66 -2.88 -0.53 -7.33
N ILE A 67 -2.83 0.68 -6.78
CA ILE A 67 -3.01 0.96 -5.35
C ILE A 67 -4.45 0.65 -4.90
N GLN A 68 -5.43 1.03 -5.72
CA GLN A 68 -6.85 0.68 -5.50
C GLN A 68 -7.12 -0.81 -5.56
N ALA A 69 -6.47 -1.53 -6.47
CA ALA A 69 -6.59 -2.98 -6.56
C ALA A 69 -6.05 -3.69 -5.29
N LEU A 70 -5.04 -3.10 -4.63
CA LEU A 70 -4.59 -3.57 -3.32
C LEU A 70 -5.56 -3.25 -2.17
N GLY A 71 -6.54 -2.37 -2.39
CA GLY A 71 -7.57 -2.00 -1.41
C GLY A 71 -7.34 -0.69 -0.69
N PHE A 72 -6.49 0.19 -1.23
CA PHE A 72 -6.30 1.56 -0.72
C PHE A 72 -7.08 2.55 -1.60
N ALA A 73 -7.60 3.65 -1.06
CA ALA A 73 -8.31 4.64 -1.87
C ALA A 73 -7.41 5.32 -2.93
N GLY A 74 -6.10 5.42 -2.65
CA GLY A 74 -5.12 5.98 -3.57
C GLY A 74 -3.74 6.16 -2.91
N LEU A 75 -2.85 6.89 -3.61
CA LEU A 75 -1.45 7.06 -3.17
C LEU A 75 -1.34 7.71 -1.78
N ARG A 76 -2.20 8.67 -1.45
CA ARG A 76 -2.18 9.34 -0.14
C ARG A 76 -2.45 8.37 1.01
N GLU A 77 -3.45 7.49 0.89
CA GLU A 77 -3.78 6.49 1.92
C GLU A 77 -2.66 5.44 2.05
N LEU A 78 -2.09 5.02 0.91
CA LEU A 78 -0.94 4.13 0.88
C LEU A 78 0.23 4.73 1.68
N LYS A 79 0.61 5.97 1.36
CA LYS A 79 1.70 6.68 2.06
C LYS A 79 1.43 6.79 3.55
N GLN A 80 0.25 7.24 3.96
CA GLN A 80 -0.11 7.33 5.38
C GLN A 80 -0.02 5.99 6.11
N THR A 81 -0.42 4.89 5.47
CA THR A 81 -0.32 3.55 6.04
C THR A 81 1.14 3.15 6.24
N MET A 82 1.98 3.41 5.23
CA MET A 82 3.41 3.14 5.27
C MET A 82 4.12 4.04 6.29
N GLU A 83 3.85 5.35 6.30
CA GLU A 83 4.36 6.33 7.26
C GLU A 83 4.00 5.96 8.69
N ARG A 84 2.80 5.42 8.96
CA ARG A 84 2.46 4.90 10.29
C ARG A 84 3.34 3.70 10.64
N TRP A 85 3.53 2.77 9.71
CA TRP A 85 4.41 1.61 9.92
C TRP A 85 5.87 2.01 10.17
N PHE A 86 6.40 2.98 9.42
CA PHE A 86 7.76 3.52 9.62
C PHE A 86 7.86 4.40 10.88
N GLY A 87 6.92 5.33 11.08
CA GLY A 87 6.92 6.35 12.13
C GLY A 87 6.56 5.85 13.53
N THR A 88 5.89 4.70 13.68
CA THR A 88 5.67 4.08 15.01
C THR A 88 6.97 3.56 15.63
N SER A 89 8.03 3.35 14.83
CA SER A 89 9.38 3.08 15.39
C SER A 89 9.94 4.25 16.21
N VAL A 90 9.51 5.49 15.93
CA VAL A 90 9.91 6.72 16.65
C VAL A 90 8.81 7.17 17.63
N THR A 91 7.55 6.78 17.41
CA THR A 91 6.38 7.33 18.13
C THR A 91 5.62 6.31 18.96
N SER A 92 6.25 5.21 19.40
CA SER A 92 5.63 4.24 20.33
C SER A 92 5.10 4.89 21.62
N ALA A 93 5.45 6.15 21.90
CA ALA A 93 4.89 6.93 22.99
C ALA A 93 3.57 7.68 22.67
N GLU A 94 3.15 7.89 21.42
CA GLU A 94 2.29 9.06 21.14
C GLU A 94 0.81 8.84 20.77
N LYS A 95 0.31 7.81 20.05
CA LYS A 95 -1.17 7.70 19.84
C LYS A 95 -1.60 6.38 19.18
N MET A 96 -2.27 5.43 19.82
CA MET A 96 -3.66 5.50 20.33
C MET A 96 -4.71 6.15 19.39
N ARG A 97 -4.63 5.98 18.05
CA ARG A 97 -5.76 6.37 17.16
C ARG A 97 -6.18 5.28 16.19
N SER A 98 -7.08 4.46 16.72
CA SER A 98 -8.20 3.79 16.07
C SER A 98 -8.66 4.44 14.76
N THR A 99 -8.60 3.69 13.66
CA THR A 99 -9.68 3.59 12.66
C THR A 99 -9.35 2.45 11.71
N VAL A 100 -9.76 1.23 12.09
CA VAL A 100 -10.05 0.19 11.12
C VAL A 100 -11.36 0.63 10.46
N THR A 101 -11.27 1.44 9.40
CA THR A 101 -12.40 1.66 8.49
C THR A 101 -12.21 0.70 7.34
N ALA A 102 -12.73 -0.51 7.51
CA ALA A 102 -12.92 -1.46 6.44
C ALA A 102 -14.36 -1.97 6.51
N LEU A 103 -15.04 -1.90 5.36
CA LEU A 103 -16.39 -2.42 5.05
C LEU A 103 -17.55 -1.58 5.63
N SER A 104 -18.57 -1.16 4.88
CA SER A 104 -19.13 -1.70 3.64
C SER A 104 -19.74 -0.60 2.78
N SER A 105 -19.66 -0.80 1.48
CA SER A 105 -20.46 -0.11 0.47
C SER A 105 -21.94 -0.12 0.85
N ASP A 106 -22.53 1.04 1.06
CA ASP A 106 -23.98 1.19 0.89
C ASP A 106 -24.20 1.78 -0.50
N VAL A 107 -24.35 0.87 -1.46
CA VAL A 107 -25.08 1.17 -2.68
C VAL A 107 -26.53 0.84 -2.34
N ASN A 108 -27.31 1.83 -1.92
CA ASN A 108 -28.76 1.71 -1.92
C ASN A 108 -29.36 2.76 -2.85
N PHE A 109 -29.59 2.31 -4.09
CA PHE A 109 -30.56 2.86 -5.02
C PHE A 109 -31.97 2.78 -4.39
N GLN A 110 -32.75 3.85 -4.51
CA GLN A 110 -34.22 3.99 -4.44
C GLN A 110 -34.49 5.44 -3.96
N TYR A 111 -35.23 6.32 -4.63
CA TYR A 111 -36.38 6.18 -5.54
C TYR A 111 -36.43 7.40 -6.48
#